data_AF-M5BV31-F1
#
_entry.id   AF-M5BV31-F1
#
_cell.length_a   1.000
_cell.length_b   1.000
_cell.length_c   1.000
_cell.angle_alpha   90.00
_cell.angle_beta   90.00
_cell.angle_gamma   90.00
#
_symmetry.space_group_name_H-M   'P 1'
#
loop_
_entity.id
_entity.type
_entity.pdbx_description
1 polymer ?
#
loop_
_entity_poly.entity_id
_entity_poly.type
_entity_poly.pdbx_seq_one_letter_code
_entity_poly.pdbx_strand_id
1 'polypeptide(L)'
;MYEDGNHAQDASKDSLHCLRVKSLALLERSSRLSTVPEGEKNSGSYERSVKAADAAMKVIHMIDNIDAKNFHMLMGLSWICVSDVLKRELRRKRSAADDESARHTEQELEALYAAMKRLRQVYPILGLWLSKALSS
;
A
#
# COMPACT_ATOMS: atom_id res chain seq x y z
N MET A 1 -20.41 -30.11 24.30
CA MET A 1 -19.22 -29.51 23.66
C MET A 1 -19.50 -29.43 22.16
N TYR A 2 -18.96 -28.43 21.46
CA TYR A 2 -19.17 -28.09 20.02
C TYR A 2 -20.19 -26.97 19.71
N GLU A 3 -20.00 -25.77 20.25
CA GLU A 3 -20.70 -24.53 19.79
C GLU A 3 -19.74 -23.33 19.66
N ASP A 4 -18.41 -23.56 19.60
CA ASP A 4 -17.42 -22.46 19.61
C ASP A 4 -16.79 -22.20 18.21
N GLY A 5 -17.05 -23.09 17.24
CA GLY A 5 -16.44 -23.00 15.90
C GLY A 5 -17.11 -22.01 14.95
N ASN A 6 -18.39 -21.69 15.18
CA ASN A 6 -19.19 -20.92 14.23
C ASN A 6 -18.97 -19.40 14.38
N HIS A 7 -18.81 -18.91 15.60
CA HIS A 7 -18.60 -17.48 15.88
C HIS A 7 -17.22 -16.97 15.43
N ALA A 8 -16.17 -17.80 15.53
CA ALA A 8 -14.84 -17.43 15.04
C ALA A 8 -14.78 -17.34 13.50
N GLN A 9 -15.50 -18.21 12.79
CA GLN A 9 -15.58 -18.16 11.33
C GLN A 9 -16.38 -16.96 10.81
N ASP A 10 -17.47 -16.59 11.48
CA ASP A 10 -18.24 -15.39 11.11
C ASP A 10 -17.48 -14.10 11.41
N ALA A 11 -16.83 -13.97 12.57
CA ALA A 11 -15.97 -12.83 12.87
C ALA A 11 -14.81 -12.69 11.87
N SER A 12 -14.23 -13.82 11.43
CA SER A 12 -13.19 -13.84 10.39
C SER A 12 -13.74 -13.40 9.03
N LYS A 13 -14.97 -13.79 8.65
CA LYS A 13 -15.62 -13.33 7.42
C LYS A 13 -15.91 -11.83 7.44
N ASP A 14 -16.40 -11.33 8.58
CA ASP A 14 -16.73 -9.92 8.76
C ASP A 14 -15.49 -9.03 8.74
N SER A 15 -14.40 -9.48 9.35
CA SER A 15 -13.11 -8.78 9.30
C SER A 15 -12.55 -8.72 7.87
N LEU A 16 -12.67 -9.82 7.10
CA LEU A 16 -12.26 -9.87 5.69
C LEU A 16 -13.13 -8.95 4.82
N HIS A 17 -14.45 -8.94 5.06
CA HIS A 17 -15.38 -8.04 4.38
C HIS A 17 -15.08 -6.57 4.69
N CYS A 18 -14.82 -6.25 5.96
CA CYS A 18 -14.40 -4.92 6.38
C CYS A 18 -13.10 -4.48 5.69
N LEU A 19 -12.11 -5.38 5.58
CA LEU A 19 -10.85 -5.12 4.90
C LEU A 19 -11.06 -4.86 3.39
N ARG A 20 -11.98 -5.60 2.76
CA ARG A 20 -12.38 -5.39 1.34
C ARG A 20 -12.98 -4.02 1.11
N VAL A 21 -13.97 -3.64 1.92
CA VAL A 21 -14.64 -2.33 1.80
C VAL A 21 -13.66 -1.18 2.03
N LYS A 22 -12.79 -1.28 3.05
CA LYS A 22 -11.73 -0.30 3.30
C LYS A 22 -10.76 -0.18 2.12
N SER A 23 -10.36 -1.31 1.53
CA SER A 23 -9.47 -1.31 0.36
C SER A 23 -10.13 -0.68 -0.86
N LEU A 24 -11.41 -0.93 -1.10
CA LEU A 24 -12.18 -0.34 -2.21
C LEU A 24 -12.32 1.17 -2.04
N ALA A 25 -12.65 1.63 -0.83
CA ALA A 25 -12.75 3.06 -0.51
C ALA A 25 -11.39 3.78 -0.63
N LEU A 26 -10.30 3.11 -0.25
CA LEU A 26 -8.93 3.60 -0.47
C LEU A 26 -8.62 3.71 -1.96
N LEU A 27 -8.96 2.69 -2.76
CA LEU A 27 -8.73 2.69 -4.21
C LEU A 27 -9.49 3.82 -4.90
N GLU A 28 -10.76 4.01 -4.55
CA GLU A 28 -11.60 5.09 -5.08
C GLU A 28 -11.00 6.47 -4.75
N ARG A 29 -10.59 6.68 -3.50
CA ARG A 29 -9.93 7.92 -3.07
C ARG A 29 -8.61 8.15 -3.80
N SER A 30 -7.79 7.11 -3.96
CA SER A 30 -6.53 7.20 -4.68
C SER A 30 -6.72 7.49 -6.18
N SER A 31 -7.74 6.89 -6.81
CA SER A 31 -8.10 7.18 -8.20
C SER A 31 -8.44 8.66 -8.40
N ARG A 32 -9.18 9.26 -7.47
CA ARG A 32 -9.54 10.69 -7.51
C ARG A 32 -8.33 11.62 -7.30
N LEU A 33 -7.31 11.17 -6.56
CA LEU A 33 -6.06 11.92 -6.38
C LEU A 33 -5.14 11.83 -7.62
N SER A 34 -5.25 10.77 -8.41
CA SER A 34 -4.48 10.59 -9.64
C SER A 34 -4.94 11.52 -10.79
N THR A 35 -6.16 12.06 -10.73
CA THR A 35 -6.73 12.93 -11.78
C THR A 35 -6.49 14.42 -11.53
N VAL A 36 -5.80 14.81 -10.46
CA VAL A 36 -5.53 16.22 -10.17
C VAL A 36 -4.26 16.65 -10.92
N PRO A 37 -4.34 17.64 -11.84
CA PRO A 37 -3.18 18.14 -12.57
C PRO A 37 -2.12 18.69 -11.60
N GLU A 38 -0.85 18.43 -11.92
CA GLU A 38 0.32 18.69 -11.04
C GLU A 38 0.49 20.17 -10.63
N GLY A 39 -0.25 21.10 -11.24
CA GLY A 39 -0.12 22.55 -11.04
C GLY A 39 -0.76 23.13 -9.76
N GLU A 40 -1.58 22.37 -9.03
CA GLU A 40 -2.31 22.89 -7.85
C GLU A 40 -2.31 21.90 -6.67
N LYS A 41 -1.18 21.22 -6.44
CA LYS A 41 -1.01 20.44 -5.19
C LYS A 41 -0.65 21.40 -4.06
N ASN A 42 -1.66 21.90 -3.37
CA ASN A 42 -1.50 22.57 -2.06
C ASN A 42 -0.51 21.76 -1.20
N SER A 43 0.54 22.42 -0.70
CA SER A 43 1.61 21.80 0.09
C SER A 43 1.09 20.88 1.21
N GLY A 44 -0.01 21.27 1.85
CA GLY A 44 -0.69 20.46 2.87
C GLY A 44 -1.35 19.16 2.36
N SER A 45 -1.75 19.07 1.09
CA SER A 45 -2.27 17.84 0.50
C SER A 45 -1.16 16.81 0.26
N TYR A 46 -0.01 17.29 -0.20
CA TYR A 46 1.17 16.44 -0.39
C TYR A 46 1.68 15.90 0.94
N GLU A 47 1.83 16.75 1.95
CA GLU A 47 2.27 16.33 3.30
C GLU A 47 1.34 15.28 3.91
N ARG A 48 0.02 15.45 3.76
CA ARG A 48 -0.96 14.43 4.19
C ARG A 48 -0.79 13.10 3.45
N SER A 49 -0.45 13.15 2.17
CA SER A 49 -0.20 11.95 1.37
C SER A 49 1.06 11.22 1.83
N VAL A 50 2.13 11.95 2.16
CA VAL A 50 3.37 11.38 2.74
C VAL A 50 3.08 10.75 4.10
N LYS A 51 2.38 11.44 5.00
CA LYS A 51 1.97 10.86 6.30
C LYS A 51 1.12 9.60 6.16
N ALA A 52 0.22 9.57 5.17
CA ALA A 52 -0.58 8.39 4.88
C ALA A 52 0.28 7.23 4.33
N ALA A 53 1.26 7.52 3.49
CA ALA A 53 2.22 6.53 3.00
C ALA A 53 3.06 5.95 4.15
N ASP A 54 3.55 6.79 5.07
CA ASP A 54 4.29 6.33 6.25
C ASP A 54 3.43 5.43 7.16
N ALA A 55 2.17 5.80 7.37
CA ALA A 55 1.23 4.97 8.12
C ALA A 55 0.96 3.62 7.43
N ALA A 56 0.85 3.61 6.10
CA ALA A 56 0.71 2.38 5.33
C ALA A 56 1.97 1.50 5.44
N MET A 57 3.16 2.09 5.43
CA MET A 57 4.41 1.34 5.62
C MET A 57 4.52 0.69 6.99
N LYS A 58 4.03 1.35 8.07
CA LYS A 58 3.91 0.69 9.38
C LYS A 58 3.05 -0.57 9.31
N VAL A 59 1.97 -0.55 8.52
CA VAL A 59 1.15 -1.75 8.29
C VAL A 59 1.94 -2.81 7.53
N ILE A 60 2.68 -2.44 6.48
CA ILE A 60 3.56 -3.37 5.74
C ILE A 60 4.54 -4.08 6.68
N HIS A 61 5.20 -3.34 7.57
CA HIS A 61 6.15 -3.91 8.53
C HIS A 61 5.46 -4.82 9.56
N MET A 62 4.25 -4.47 10.01
CA MET A 62 3.49 -5.34 10.92
C MET A 62 3.05 -6.66 10.26
N ILE A 63 2.75 -6.63 8.96
CA ILE A 63 2.29 -7.81 8.22
C ILE A 63 3.42 -8.58 7.56
N ASP A 64 4.69 -8.21 7.78
CA ASP A 64 5.82 -8.81 7.08
C ASP A 64 5.95 -10.33 7.34
N ASN A 65 5.50 -10.80 8.50
CA ASN A 65 5.51 -12.23 8.84
C ASN A 65 4.17 -12.95 8.55
N ILE A 66 3.18 -12.25 7.99
CA ILE A 66 1.88 -12.84 7.66
C ILE A 66 1.94 -13.42 6.24
N ASP A 67 1.46 -14.65 6.08
CA ASP A 67 1.36 -15.30 4.78
C ASP A 67 0.44 -14.51 3.85
N ALA A 68 0.94 -14.19 2.65
CA ALA A 68 0.26 -13.36 1.66
C ALA A 68 -1.08 -13.93 1.20
N LYS A 69 -1.34 -15.23 1.40
CA LYS A 69 -2.66 -15.84 1.13
C LYS A 69 -3.79 -15.24 1.97
N ASN A 70 -3.45 -14.61 3.10
CA ASN A 70 -4.41 -13.95 3.99
C ASN A 70 -4.68 -12.49 3.58
N PHE A 71 -3.90 -11.95 2.64
CA PHE A 71 -4.10 -10.58 2.17
C PHE A 71 -5.14 -10.53 1.06
N HIS A 72 -5.93 -9.48 1.05
CA HIS A 72 -6.86 -9.26 -0.04
C HIS A 72 -6.15 -8.64 -1.25
N MET A 73 -6.44 -9.12 -2.45
CA MET A 73 -5.87 -8.60 -3.71
C MET A 73 -5.93 -7.07 -3.85
N LEU A 74 -7.02 -6.45 -3.37
CA LEU A 74 -7.21 -4.98 -3.41
C LEU A 74 -6.16 -4.20 -2.60
N MET A 75 -5.53 -4.81 -1.59
CA MET A 75 -4.42 -4.19 -0.87
C MET A 75 -3.24 -3.91 -1.80
N GLY A 76 -2.99 -4.80 -2.76
CA GLY A 76 -1.96 -4.58 -3.78
C GLY A 76 -2.21 -3.34 -4.62
N LEU A 77 -3.46 -3.03 -4.91
CA LEU A 77 -3.83 -1.84 -5.68
C LEU A 77 -3.64 -0.55 -4.87
N SER A 78 -3.99 -0.54 -3.59
CA SER A 78 -3.76 0.64 -2.74
C SER A 78 -2.27 0.91 -2.50
N TRP A 79 -1.45 -0.15 -2.46
CA TRP A 79 0.00 -0.04 -2.35
C TRP A 79 0.67 0.61 -3.58
N ILE A 80 0.08 0.53 -4.78
CA ILE A 80 0.60 1.24 -5.97
C ILE A 80 0.68 2.74 -5.67
N CYS A 81 -0.36 3.30 -5.08
CA CYS A 81 -0.43 4.72 -4.75
C CYS A 81 0.58 5.10 -3.66
N VAL A 82 0.82 4.21 -2.69
CA VAL A 82 1.89 4.39 -1.69
C VAL A 82 3.25 4.44 -2.38
N SER A 83 3.50 3.54 -3.33
CA SER A 83 4.76 3.52 -4.09
C SER A 83 4.98 4.82 -4.88
N ASP A 84 3.93 5.39 -5.48
CA ASP A 84 4.04 6.66 -6.21
C ASP A 84 4.36 7.84 -5.28
N VAL A 85 3.76 7.87 -4.09
CA VAL A 85 4.08 8.89 -3.07
C VAL A 85 5.52 8.75 -2.60
N LEU A 86 5.97 7.54 -2.25
CA LEU A 86 7.35 7.30 -1.81
C LEU A 86 8.37 7.61 -2.92
N LYS A 87 8.08 7.27 -4.19
CA LYS A 87 8.94 7.66 -5.33
C LYS A 87 9.07 9.18 -5.46
N ARG A 88 7.98 9.92 -5.29
CA ARG A 88 8.01 11.40 -5.32
C ARG A 88 8.79 11.96 -4.14
N GLU A 89 8.60 11.41 -2.94
CA GLU A 89 9.32 11.82 -1.73
C GLU A 89 10.83 11.53 -1.85
N LEU A 90 11.20 10.38 -2.42
CA LEU A 90 12.60 10.03 -2.70
C LEU A 90 13.24 11.04 -3.67
N ARG A 91 12.55 11.39 -4.76
CA ARG A 91 13.04 12.43 -5.69
C ARG A 91 13.21 13.77 -4.98
N ARG A 92 12.25 14.17 -4.14
CA ARG A 92 12.29 15.43 -3.38
C ARG A 92 13.48 15.48 -2.42
N LYS A 93 13.70 14.42 -1.64
CA LYS A 93 14.81 14.32 -0.68
C LYS A 93 16.18 14.34 -1.37
N ARG A 94 16.31 13.62 -2.50
CA ARG A 94 17.51 13.67 -3.35
C ARG A 94 17.76 15.08 -3.89
N SER A 95 16.73 15.78 -4.35
CA SER A 95 16.87 17.18 -4.80
C SER A 95 17.24 18.15 -3.66
N ALA A 96 16.88 17.82 -2.42
CA ALA A 96 17.24 18.60 -1.23
C ALA A 96 18.61 18.20 -0.63
N ALA A 97 19.34 17.27 -1.26
CA ALA A 97 20.59 16.69 -0.76
C ALA A 97 20.47 16.04 0.64
N ASP A 98 19.28 15.56 0.99
CA ASP A 98 19.02 14.81 2.23
C ASP A 98 19.18 13.30 1.95
N ASP A 99 20.44 12.87 1.84
CA ASP A 99 20.81 11.51 1.44
C ASP A 99 20.40 10.43 2.46
N GLU A 100 20.42 10.75 3.75
CA GLU A 100 20.03 9.80 4.80
C GLU A 100 18.54 9.49 4.73
N SER A 101 17.69 10.54 4.69
CA SER A 101 16.25 10.36 4.54
C SER A 101 15.87 9.74 3.19
N ALA A 102 16.64 10.02 2.14
CA ALA A 102 16.45 9.40 0.83
C ALA A 102 16.70 7.88 0.91
N ARG A 103 17.80 7.45 1.53
CA ARG A 103 18.10 6.02 1.73
C ARG A 103 17.03 5.31 2.54
N HIS A 104 16.53 5.92 3.61
CA HIS A 104 15.41 5.35 4.36
C HIS A 104 14.17 5.16 3.46
N THR A 105 13.84 6.17 2.63
CA THR A 105 12.68 6.10 1.73
C THR A 105 12.85 5.02 0.65
N GLU A 106 14.08 4.79 0.20
CA GLU A 106 14.44 3.72 -0.72
C GLU A 106 14.27 2.33 -0.07
N GLN A 107 14.67 2.16 1.19
CA GLN A 107 14.43 0.93 1.95
C GLN A 107 12.93 0.63 2.12
N GLU A 108 12.13 1.65 2.41
CA GLU A 108 10.66 1.51 2.49
C GLU A 108 10.05 1.08 1.15
N LEU A 109 10.54 1.62 0.03
CA LEU A 109 10.12 1.20 -1.31
C LEU A 109 10.45 -0.29 -1.57
N GLU A 110 11.64 -0.73 -1.20
CA GLU A 110 12.03 -2.14 -1.36
C GLU A 110 11.17 -3.08 -0.50
N ALA A 111 10.88 -2.72 0.75
CA ALA A 111 9.99 -3.47 1.62
C ALA A 111 8.57 -3.59 1.03
N LEU A 112 8.04 -2.47 0.50
CA LEU A 112 6.75 -2.45 -0.18
C LEU A 112 6.74 -3.36 -1.41
N TYR A 113 7.81 -3.35 -2.20
CA TYR A 113 7.93 -4.23 -3.37
C TYR A 113 8.08 -5.69 -3.01
N ALA A 114 8.76 -6.03 -1.92
CA ALA A 114 8.79 -7.38 -1.41
C ALA A 114 7.38 -7.87 -1.04
N ALA A 115 6.59 -7.05 -0.35
CA ALA A 115 5.19 -7.35 -0.02
C ALA A 115 4.32 -7.52 -1.29
N MET A 116 4.45 -6.61 -2.27
CA MET A 116 3.75 -6.71 -3.56
C MET A 116 4.13 -7.98 -4.35
N LYS A 117 5.41 -8.36 -4.35
CA LYS A 117 5.90 -9.58 -5.03
C LYS A 117 5.30 -10.83 -4.39
N ARG A 118 5.22 -10.89 -3.05
CA ARG A 118 4.56 -11.98 -2.33
C ARG A 118 3.06 -12.04 -2.64
N LEU A 119 2.38 -10.90 -2.69
CA LEU A 119 0.97 -10.84 -3.06
C LEU A 119 0.72 -11.31 -4.51
N ARG A 120 1.63 -10.99 -5.45
CA ARG A 120 1.55 -11.45 -6.85
C ARG A 120 1.64 -12.96 -6.98
N GLN A 121 2.37 -13.65 -6.09
CA GLN A 121 2.44 -15.12 -6.10
C GLN A 121 1.08 -15.75 -5.79
N VAL A 122 0.27 -15.08 -4.97
CA VAL A 122 -1.10 -15.53 -4.60
C VAL A 122 -2.12 -15.11 -5.65
N TYR A 123 -1.98 -13.91 -6.22
CA TYR A 123 -2.89 -13.36 -7.22
C TYR A 123 -2.13 -13.03 -8.52
N PRO A 124 -1.90 -14.02 -9.40
CA PRO A 124 -1.13 -13.81 -10.63
C PRO A 124 -1.67 -12.71 -11.53
N ILE A 125 -2.99 -12.46 -11.50
CA ILE A 125 -3.64 -11.38 -12.25
C ILE A 125 -3.09 -9.99 -11.87
N LEU A 126 -2.61 -9.82 -10.63
CA LEU A 126 -1.93 -8.59 -10.21
C LEU A 126 -0.62 -8.37 -10.95
N GLY A 127 0.00 -9.40 -11.54
CA GLY A 127 1.20 -9.25 -12.35
C GLY A 127 1.01 -8.26 -13.50
N LEU A 128 -0.19 -8.23 -14.11
CA LEU A 128 -0.51 -7.26 -15.17
C LEU A 128 -0.56 -5.82 -14.64
N TRP A 129 -1.07 -5.62 -13.43
CA TRP A 129 -1.26 -4.29 -12.83
C TRP A 129 -0.01 -3.76 -12.10
N LEU A 130 0.70 -4.65 -11.40
CA LEU A 130 1.91 -4.35 -10.65
C LEU A 130 3.15 -4.29 -11.52
N SER A 131 3.11 -4.81 -12.76
CA SER A 131 4.23 -4.74 -13.70
C SER A 131 4.78 -3.31 -13.83
N LYS A 132 3.92 -2.30 -13.93
CA LYS A 132 4.29 -0.88 -13.99
C LYS A 132 4.91 -0.33 -12.71
N ALA A 133 4.49 -0.84 -11.55
CA ALA A 133 5.02 -0.40 -10.27
C ALA A 133 6.38 -1.05 -9.97
N LEU A 134 6.55 -2.31 -10.39
CA LEU A 134 7.71 -3.17 -10.17
C LEU A 134 8.78 -3.09 -11.28
N SER A 135 8.44 -2.57 -12.46
CA SER A 135 9.41 -2.22 -13.51
C SER A 135 10.10 -0.93 -13.09
N SER A 136 11.11 -1.03 -12.24
CA SER A 136 12.12 0.03 -12.06
C SER A 136 13.33 -0.26 -12.91
#